data_AF-A0A3C1IYZ7-F1
#
_entry.id   AF-A0A3C1IYZ7-F1
#
_cell.length_a   1.000
_cell.length_b   1.000
_cell.length_c   1.000
_cell.angle_alpha   90.00
_cell.angle_beta   90.00
_cell.angle_gamma   90.00
#
_symmetry.space_group_name_H-M   'P 1'
#
loop_
_entity.id
_entity.type
_entity.pdbx_description
1 polymer ?
#
loop_
_entity_poly.entity_id
_entity_poly.type
_entity_poly.pdbx_seq_one_letter_code
_entity_poly.pdbx_strand_id
1 'polypeptide(L)'
;MDKRFLGIHVEWMLMALVGVYLVVLWLFRKEKIMTATKTFWMKNSKYIYILVIGVLVGLVGYELISYAYNTFVINSNTLFSNDSISNFKQLNFLATFLLISPFLFVLLPFGVFHFRKKLGNEIGITLLILLLSIFVIFCWGVLAGIPYYYYFTRYQLSELIPLCIVFASWYLVDIFKTKRMKVLVGGIVLLSVLYSGYFSILQLRSYEGLNRQELQEVKTQVGKNDILIVVREGFKAYNQVVFPMKYYFDIPIVQMKYGRNLKNVEVSELKNKYGNVYVLAANLGYEIEGMKKLKTIEFRDNYFVHCNRDEDAFFTMEGHSKDVPLCRYIIVPNRYYYGTTKLDLYIWK
;
A
#
# COMPACT_ATOMS: atom_id res chain seq x y z
N MET A 1 -5.31 -26.14 -5.45
CA MET A 1 -6.32 -25.35 -6.16
C MET A 1 -6.38 -24.00 -5.47
N ASP A 2 -5.84 -22.97 -6.10
CA ASP A 2 -5.55 -21.69 -5.44
C ASP A 2 -6.84 -21.04 -4.91
N LYS A 3 -6.89 -20.75 -3.60
CA LYS A 3 -7.96 -19.95 -2.98
C LYS A 3 -8.16 -18.60 -3.68
N ARG A 4 -7.14 -18.11 -4.40
CA ARG A 4 -7.18 -16.91 -5.25
C ARG A 4 -8.19 -17.04 -6.40
N PHE A 5 -8.37 -18.23 -6.96
CA PHE A 5 -9.25 -18.42 -8.12
C PHE A 5 -10.73 -18.22 -7.76
N LEU A 6 -11.16 -18.71 -6.60
CA LEU A 6 -12.56 -18.60 -6.18
C LEU A 6 -12.93 -17.16 -5.76
N GLY A 7 -12.02 -16.46 -5.07
CA GLY A 7 -12.23 -15.07 -4.64
C GLY A 7 -12.40 -14.12 -5.82
N ILE A 8 -11.51 -14.22 -6.81
CA ILE A 8 -11.53 -13.38 -8.01
C ILE A 8 -12.87 -13.53 -8.77
N HIS A 9 -13.41 -14.74 -8.91
CA HIS A 9 -14.67 -14.94 -9.65
C HIS A 9 -15.92 -14.34 -8.98
N VAL A 10 -16.01 -14.38 -7.65
CA VAL A 10 -17.13 -13.78 -6.92
C VAL A 10 -17.11 -12.25 -7.07
N GLU A 11 -15.92 -11.66 -7.09
CA GLU A 11 -15.73 -10.21 -7.24
C GLU A 11 -16.12 -9.70 -8.63
N TRP A 12 -15.64 -10.36 -9.70
CA TRP A 12 -16.03 -10.03 -11.07
C TRP A 12 -17.53 -10.18 -11.28
N MET A 13 -18.15 -11.19 -10.68
CA MET A 13 -19.59 -11.39 -10.75
C MET A 13 -20.36 -10.26 -10.05
N LEU A 14 -19.93 -9.83 -8.87
CA LEU A 14 -20.54 -8.70 -8.15
C LEU A 14 -20.38 -7.38 -8.92
N MET A 15 -19.18 -7.10 -9.44
CA MET A 15 -18.95 -5.90 -10.26
C MET A 15 -19.79 -5.92 -11.54
N ALA A 16 -19.92 -7.07 -12.20
CA ALA A 16 -20.77 -7.23 -13.37
C ALA A 16 -22.25 -7.00 -13.03
N LEU A 17 -22.74 -7.53 -11.91
CA LEU A 17 -24.12 -7.33 -11.46
C LEU A 17 -24.42 -5.85 -11.15
N VAL A 18 -23.50 -5.16 -10.47
CA VAL A 18 -23.63 -3.71 -10.20
C VAL A 18 -23.57 -2.92 -11.51
N GLY A 19 -22.65 -3.26 -12.41
CA GLY A 19 -22.52 -2.61 -13.72
C GLY A 19 -23.79 -2.77 -14.56
N VAL A 20 -24.33 -3.98 -14.64
CA VAL A 20 -25.61 -4.27 -15.32
C VAL A 20 -26.75 -3.47 -14.68
N TYR A 21 -26.83 -3.42 -13.35
CA TYR A 21 -27.85 -2.63 -12.66
C TYR A 21 -27.78 -1.14 -13.00
N LEU A 22 -26.57 -0.55 -13.01
CA LEU A 22 -26.38 0.85 -13.37
C LEU A 22 -26.70 1.14 -14.84
N VAL A 23 -26.33 0.23 -15.76
CA VAL A 23 -26.68 0.33 -17.19
C VAL A 23 -28.19 0.24 -17.38
N VAL A 24 -28.87 -0.66 -16.66
CA VAL A 24 -30.33 -0.76 -16.67
C VAL A 24 -30.96 0.54 -16.14
N LEU A 25 -30.49 1.09 -15.02
CA LEU A 25 -30.98 2.38 -14.53
C LEU A 25 -30.78 3.52 -15.55
N TRP A 26 -29.65 3.50 -16.27
CA TRP A 26 -29.32 4.51 -17.26
C TRP A 26 -30.15 4.39 -18.55
N LEU A 27 -30.28 3.17 -19.10
CA LEU A 27 -31.08 2.89 -20.29
C LEU A 27 -32.56 3.14 -20.05
N PHE A 28 -33.02 2.85 -18.84
CA PHE A 28 -34.42 2.94 -18.45
C PHE A 28 -34.71 4.18 -17.58
N ARG A 29 -34.17 5.34 -17.96
CA ARG A 29 -34.41 6.71 -17.41
C ARG A 29 -35.89 7.17 -17.42
N LYS A 30 -36.86 6.27 -17.56
CA LYS A 30 -38.28 6.58 -17.44
C LYS A 30 -38.61 6.97 -15.99
N GLU A 31 -39.36 8.06 -15.81
CA GLU A 31 -39.79 8.56 -14.50
C GLU A 31 -40.40 7.47 -13.60
N LYS A 32 -41.16 6.54 -14.18
CA LYS A 32 -41.77 5.43 -13.43
C LYS A 32 -40.73 4.51 -12.78
N ILE A 33 -39.61 4.23 -13.46
CA ILE A 33 -38.54 3.36 -12.95
C ILE A 33 -37.73 4.09 -11.89
N MET A 34 -37.46 5.39 -12.08
CA MET A 34 -36.85 6.22 -11.05
C MET A 34 -37.72 6.34 -9.79
N THR A 35 -39.04 6.46 -9.95
CA THR A 35 -39.98 6.55 -8.83
C THR A 35 -40.10 5.21 -8.09
N ALA A 36 -40.18 4.10 -8.84
CA ALA A 36 -40.20 2.76 -8.25
C ALA A 36 -38.91 2.45 -7.50
N THR A 37 -37.75 2.76 -8.06
CA THR A 37 -36.45 2.58 -7.41
C THR A 37 -36.30 3.47 -6.19
N LYS A 38 -36.69 4.75 -6.25
CA LYS A 38 -36.73 5.64 -5.08
C LYS A 38 -37.60 5.06 -3.96
N THR A 39 -38.80 4.57 -4.31
CA THR A 39 -39.73 3.97 -3.34
C THR A 39 -39.15 2.70 -2.72
N PHE A 40 -38.53 1.85 -3.54
CA PHE A 40 -37.83 0.65 -3.08
C PHE A 40 -36.69 0.98 -2.12
N TRP A 41 -35.83 1.94 -2.47
CA TRP A 41 -34.72 2.38 -1.63
C TRP A 41 -35.21 3.03 -0.33
N MET A 42 -36.24 3.88 -0.38
CA MET A 42 -36.86 4.47 0.81
C MET A 42 -37.41 3.41 1.75
N LYS A 43 -38.15 2.42 1.23
CA LYS A 43 -38.74 1.32 2.01
C LYS A 43 -37.66 0.44 2.65
N ASN A 44 -36.58 0.16 1.92
CA ASN A 44 -35.50 -0.72 2.36
C ASN A 44 -34.35 0.00 3.08
N SER A 45 -34.36 1.33 3.16
CA SER A 45 -33.33 2.13 3.83
C SER A 45 -33.07 1.71 5.28
N LYS A 46 -34.13 1.24 5.95
CA LYS A 46 -34.08 0.68 7.32
C LYS A 46 -33.36 -0.67 7.42
N TYR A 47 -33.04 -1.33 6.31
CA TYR A 47 -32.25 -2.56 6.32
C TYR A 47 -30.80 -2.31 5.89
N ILE A 48 -30.54 -1.20 5.19
CA ILE A 48 -29.19 -0.83 4.74
C ILE A 48 -28.23 -0.76 5.92
N TYR A 49 -28.58 -0.10 7.02
CA TYR A 49 -27.65 0.01 8.16
C TYR A 49 -27.36 -1.36 8.82
N ILE A 50 -28.33 -2.28 8.86
CA ILE A 50 -28.11 -3.65 9.37
C ILE A 50 -27.13 -4.37 8.46
N LEU A 51 -27.33 -4.25 7.15
CA LEU A 51 -26.43 -4.82 6.14
C LEU A 51 -25.02 -4.24 6.28
N VAL A 52 -24.88 -2.92 6.41
CA VAL A 52 -23.58 -2.23 6.56
C VAL A 52 -22.85 -2.71 7.81
N ILE A 53 -23.53 -2.75 8.96
CA ILE A 53 -22.92 -3.24 10.21
C ILE A 53 -22.58 -4.73 10.09
N GLY A 54 -23.47 -5.53 9.51
CA GLY A 54 -23.24 -6.96 9.26
C GLY A 54 -22.03 -7.19 8.36
N VAL A 55 -21.86 -6.37 7.32
CA VAL A 55 -20.68 -6.37 6.44
C VAL A 55 -19.42 -6.00 7.21
N LEU A 56 -19.44 -4.91 7.99
CA LEU A 56 -18.28 -4.50 8.80
C LEU A 56 -17.83 -5.60 9.76
N VAL A 57 -18.77 -6.16 10.54
CA VAL A 57 -18.49 -7.24 11.50
C VAL A 57 -18.05 -8.52 10.79
N GLY A 58 -18.71 -8.86 9.68
CA GLY A 58 -18.38 -10.03 8.87
C GLY A 58 -16.97 -9.96 8.27
N LEU A 59 -16.56 -8.79 7.76
CA LEU A 59 -15.21 -8.57 7.21
C LEU A 59 -14.13 -8.61 8.29
N VAL A 60 -14.38 -8.01 9.46
CA VAL A 60 -13.46 -8.13 10.61
C VAL A 60 -13.32 -9.59 11.02
N GLY A 61 -14.42 -10.32 11.13
CA GLY A 61 -14.40 -11.76 11.42
C GLY A 61 -13.64 -12.56 10.37
N TYR A 62 -13.85 -12.25 9.09
CA TYR A 62 -13.15 -12.88 7.97
C TYR A 62 -11.63 -12.69 8.06
N GLU A 63 -11.15 -11.45 8.26
CA GLU A 63 -9.73 -11.18 8.41
C GLU A 63 -9.13 -11.85 9.66
N LEU A 64 -9.84 -11.83 10.79
CA LEU A 64 -9.39 -12.48 12.03
C LEU A 64 -9.31 -14.01 11.91
N ILE A 65 -10.26 -14.65 11.22
CA ILE A 65 -10.23 -16.09 10.96
C ILE A 65 -9.05 -16.44 10.04
N SER A 66 -8.85 -15.67 8.97
CA SER A 66 -7.72 -15.84 8.07
C SER A 66 -6.39 -15.70 8.81
N TYR A 67 -6.27 -14.67 9.65
CA TYR A 67 -5.14 -14.46 10.54
C TYR A 67 -4.89 -15.65 11.47
N ALA A 68 -5.91 -16.12 12.17
CA ALA A 68 -5.80 -17.22 13.12
C ALA A 68 -5.35 -18.51 12.43
N TYR A 69 -5.93 -18.83 11.27
CA TYR A 69 -5.56 -20.00 10.48
C TYR A 69 -4.11 -19.91 9.98
N ASN A 70 -3.71 -18.81 9.36
CA ASN A 70 -2.36 -18.67 8.80
C ASN A 70 -1.30 -18.65 9.91
N THR A 71 -1.58 -17.99 11.03
CA THR A 71 -0.61 -17.80 12.11
C THR A 71 -0.47 -19.05 12.97
N PHE A 72 -1.59 -19.60 13.46
CA PHE A 72 -1.56 -20.67 14.45
C PHE A 72 -1.57 -22.07 13.82
N VAL A 73 -2.22 -22.25 12.66
CA VAL A 73 -2.37 -23.58 12.02
C VAL A 73 -1.26 -23.82 11.00
N ILE A 74 -1.05 -22.90 10.05
CA ILE A 74 -0.05 -23.09 8.99
C ILE A 74 1.36 -22.88 9.52
N ASN A 75 1.61 -21.72 10.14
CA ASN A 75 2.96 -21.35 10.57
C ASN A 75 3.32 -21.86 11.98
N SER A 76 2.35 -22.42 12.71
CA SER A 76 2.54 -22.91 14.09
C SER A 76 3.16 -21.86 15.04
N ASN A 77 2.91 -20.57 14.79
CA ASN A 77 3.43 -19.49 15.60
C ASN A 77 2.68 -19.42 16.94
N THR A 78 3.36 -19.05 18.03
CA THR A 78 2.70 -18.83 19.32
C THR A 78 1.95 -17.49 19.34
N LEU A 79 0.89 -17.41 20.14
CA LEU A 79 0.19 -16.16 20.44
C LEU A 79 1.20 -15.17 21.06
N PHE A 80 1.32 -13.98 20.47
CA PHE A 80 2.32 -12.95 20.84
C PHE A 80 3.77 -13.19 20.41
N SER A 81 4.05 -14.21 19.60
CA SER A 81 5.33 -14.26 18.87
C SER A 81 5.47 -13.04 17.95
N ASN A 82 6.71 -12.69 17.60
CA ASN A 82 6.98 -11.56 16.69
C ASN A 82 6.27 -11.76 15.34
N ASP A 83 6.23 -12.98 14.84
CA ASP A 83 5.59 -13.32 13.56
C ASP A 83 4.07 -13.29 13.67
N SER A 84 3.51 -13.76 14.79
CA SER A 84 2.08 -13.62 15.08
C SER A 84 1.66 -12.16 15.13
N ILE A 85 2.40 -11.32 15.85
CA ILE A 85 2.10 -9.89 15.93
C ILE A 85 2.26 -9.27 14.53
N SER A 86 3.34 -9.56 13.81
CA SER A 86 3.56 -9.08 12.44
C SER A 86 2.40 -9.44 11.49
N ASN A 87 1.90 -10.67 11.54
CA ASN A 87 0.75 -11.09 10.73
C ASN A 87 -0.54 -10.39 11.15
N PHE A 88 -0.75 -10.17 12.46
CA PHE A 88 -1.90 -9.41 12.96
C PHE A 88 -1.84 -7.96 12.46
N LYS A 89 -0.63 -7.39 12.33
CA LYS A 89 -0.45 -6.03 11.84
C LYS A 89 -0.92 -5.82 10.41
N GLN A 90 -0.92 -6.88 9.63
CA GLN A 90 -1.20 -6.84 8.20
C GLN A 90 -2.69 -6.86 7.85
N LEU A 91 -3.56 -6.92 8.86
CA LEU A 91 -5.01 -6.90 8.66
C LEU A 91 -5.45 -5.50 8.23
N ASN A 92 -6.22 -5.41 7.15
CA ASN A 92 -6.61 -4.15 6.55
C ASN A 92 -7.52 -3.34 7.48
N PHE A 93 -8.38 -4.02 8.25
CA PHE A 93 -9.21 -3.31 9.24
C PHE A 93 -8.34 -2.64 10.30
N LEU A 94 -7.24 -3.28 10.70
CA LEU A 94 -6.34 -2.76 11.72
C LEU A 94 -5.49 -1.61 11.19
N ALA A 95 -5.03 -1.71 9.94
CA ALA A 95 -4.40 -0.59 9.25
C ALA A 95 -5.35 0.62 9.17
N THR A 96 -6.62 0.39 8.80
CA THR A 96 -7.65 1.43 8.74
C THR A 96 -7.90 2.06 10.12
N PHE A 97 -8.05 1.24 11.15
CA PHE A 97 -8.22 1.65 12.56
C PHE A 97 -7.13 2.60 13.02
N LEU A 98 -5.88 2.37 12.62
CA LEU A 98 -4.76 3.19 13.03
C LEU A 98 -4.55 4.42 12.16
N LEU A 99 -4.90 4.35 10.87
CA LEU A 99 -4.75 5.48 9.96
C LEU A 99 -5.79 6.59 10.22
N ILE A 100 -7.03 6.25 10.58
CA ILE A 100 -8.04 7.26 10.95
C ILE A 100 -7.99 7.71 12.41
N SER A 101 -7.11 7.09 13.21
CA SER A 101 -7.13 7.06 14.68
C SER A 101 -8.17 6.11 15.30
N PRO A 102 -7.80 5.39 16.38
CA PRO A 102 -8.71 4.55 17.14
C PRO A 102 -10.00 5.25 17.56
N PHE A 103 -9.89 6.52 17.92
CA PHE A 103 -11.00 7.32 18.43
C PHE A 103 -12.06 7.58 17.35
N LEU A 104 -11.65 7.95 16.13
CA LEU A 104 -12.60 8.14 15.02
C LEU A 104 -13.13 6.80 14.49
N PHE A 105 -12.31 5.75 14.49
CA PHE A 105 -12.75 4.44 14.02
C PHE A 105 -13.92 3.87 14.82
N VAL A 106 -13.85 3.97 16.15
CA VAL A 106 -14.93 3.53 17.02
C VAL A 106 -16.24 4.28 16.71
N LEU A 107 -16.18 5.52 16.22
CA LEU A 107 -17.37 6.29 15.87
C LEU A 107 -18.06 5.84 14.58
N LEU A 108 -17.41 5.09 13.70
CA LEU A 108 -18.01 4.66 12.43
C LEU A 108 -19.32 3.87 12.65
N PRO A 109 -19.35 2.77 13.44
CA PRO A 109 -20.62 2.06 13.71
C PRO A 109 -21.64 2.93 14.46
N PHE A 110 -21.21 3.80 15.39
CA PHE A 110 -22.11 4.70 16.10
C PHE A 110 -22.73 5.76 15.19
N GLY A 111 -21.97 6.28 14.23
CA GLY A 111 -22.46 7.21 13.22
C GLY A 111 -23.51 6.55 12.33
N VAL A 112 -23.29 5.31 11.91
CA VAL A 112 -24.26 4.53 11.11
C VAL A 112 -25.56 4.35 11.91
N PHE A 113 -25.46 4.01 13.19
CA PHE A 113 -26.62 3.85 14.06
C PHE A 113 -27.35 5.17 14.35
N HIS A 114 -26.61 6.25 14.60
CA HIS A 114 -27.17 7.58 14.86
C HIS A 114 -27.94 8.10 13.65
N PHE A 115 -27.34 7.98 12.47
CA PHE A 115 -27.98 8.43 11.24
C PHE A 115 -29.11 7.52 10.77
N ARG A 116 -29.30 6.30 11.31
CA ARG A 116 -30.44 5.42 11.00
C ARG A 116 -31.78 6.14 10.97
N LYS A 117 -32.05 6.99 11.96
CA LYS A 117 -33.34 7.69 12.06
C LYS A 117 -33.49 8.79 11.01
N LYS A 118 -32.37 9.32 10.51
CA LYS A 118 -32.30 10.37 9.46
C LYS A 118 -32.11 9.81 8.04
N LEU A 119 -31.64 8.56 7.90
CA LEU A 119 -31.33 7.89 6.63
C LEU A 119 -32.51 7.86 5.64
N GLY A 120 -33.74 7.83 6.15
CA GLY A 120 -34.94 7.86 5.30
C GLY A 120 -35.22 9.21 4.64
N ASN A 121 -34.64 10.30 5.16
CA ASN A 121 -34.97 11.67 4.73
C ASN A 121 -33.82 12.36 3.98
N GLU A 122 -32.56 11.95 4.22
CA GLU A 122 -31.38 12.58 3.62
C GLU A 122 -30.64 11.61 2.68
N ILE A 123 -30.83 11.77 1.37
CA ILE A 123 -30.21 10.95 0.32
C ILE A 123 -28.67 10.96 0.44
N GLY A 124 -28.08 12.12 0.79
CA GLY A 124 -26.63 12.27 0.89
C GLY A 124 -25.98 11.36 1.93
N ILE A 125 -26.62 11.18 3.09
CA ILE A 125 -26.11 10.30 4.15
C ILE A 125 -26.17 8.83 3.71
N THR A 126 -27.30 8.44 3.09
CA THR A 126 -27.44 7.09 2.56
C THR A 126 -26.37 6.78 1.52
N LEU A 127 -26.12 7.72 0.60
CA LEU A 127 -25.08 7.58 -0.41
C LEU A 127 -23.69 7.47 0.22
N LEU A 128 -23.37 8.29 1.22
CA LEU A 128 -22.08 8.26 1.90
C LEU A 128 -21.84 6.92 2.61
N ILE A 129 -22.85 6.38 3.31
CA ILE A 129 -22.73 5.07 3.98
C ILE A 129 -22.56 3.95 2.96
N LEU A 130 -23.28 3.99 1.84
CA LEU A 130 -23.12 3.00 0.77
C LEU A 130 -21.73 3.06 0.16
N LEU A 131 -21.24 4.26 -0.14
CA LEU A 131 -19.89 4.47 -0.68
C LEU A 131 -18.82 3.95 0.29
N LEU A 132 -18.93 4.31 1.57
CA LEU A 132 -18.05 3.79 2.63
C LEU A 132 -18.08 2.27 2.68
N SER A 133 -19.26 1.65 2.59
CA SER A 133 -19.41 0.19 2.59
C SER A 133 -18.74 -0.47 1.39
N ILE A 134 -18.89 0.11 0.19
CA ILE A 134 -18.23 -0.37 -1.02
C ILE A 134 -16.71 -0.34 -0.84
N PHE A 135 -16.16 0.77 -0.35
CA PHE A 135 -14.71 0.89 -0.13
C PHE A 135 -14.21 -0.01 1.00
N VAL A 136 -14.99 -0.24 2.06
CA VAL A 136 -14.66 -1.21 3.10
C VAL A 136 -14.64 -2.63 2.54
N ILE A 137 -15.65 -3.04 1.77
CA ILE A 137 -15.69 -4.36 1.12
C ILE A 137 -14.50 -4.54 0.19
N PHE A 138 -14.20 -3.52 -0.61
CA PHE A 138 -13.06 -3.56 -1.51
C PHE A 138 -11.73 -3.63 -0.74
N CYS A 139 -11.52 -2.75 0.24
CA CYS A 139 -10.24 -2.65 0.94
C CYS A 139 -9.98 -3.79 1.94
N TRP A 140 -11.01 -4.33 2.59
CA TRP A 140 -10.86 -5.38 3.62
C TRP A 140 -11.24 -6.77 3.11
N GLY A 141 -12.08 -6.86 2.09
CA GLY A 141 -12.45 -8.14 1.48
C GLY A 141 -11.53 -8.47 0.31
N VAL A 142 -11.59 -7.66 -0.74
CA VAL A 142 -10.91 -7.92 -2.01
C VAL A 142 -9.40 -7.80 -1.87
N LEU A 143 -8.92 -6.67 -1.35
CA LEU A 143 -7.48 -6.42 -1.24
C LEU A 143 -6.79 -7.33 -0.21
N ALA A 144 -7.52 -7.93 0.74
CA ALA A 144 -6.95 -8.92 1.67
C ALA A 144 -6.38 -10.15 0.96
N GLY A 145 -6.92 -10.51 -0.21
CA GLY A 145 -6.44 -11.62 -1.02
C GLY A 145 -5.20 -11.31 -1.86
N ILE A 146 -4.76 -10.05 -1.92
CA ILE A 146 -3.67 -9.60 -2.78
C ILE A 146 -2.43 -9.31 -1.91
N PRO A 147 -1.23 -9.83 -2.26
CA PRO A 147 -0.01 -9.60 -1.48
C PRO A 147 0.27 -8.10 -1.29
N TYR A 148 0.67 -7.70 -0.08
CA TYR A 148 0.79 -6.30 0.34
C TYR A 148 1.84 -5.52 -0.47
N TYR A 149 1.45 -4.89 -1.57
CA TYR A 149 2.28 -3.87 -2.21
C TYR A 149 2.07 -2.51 -1.54
N TYR A 150 3.14 -1.70 -1.47
CA TYR A 150 3.11 -0.27 -1.14
C TYR A 150 1.97 0.50 -1.86
N TYR A 151 1.60 0.04 -3.06
CA TYR A 151 0.46 0.56 -3.84
C TYR A 151 -0.92 0.28 -3.22
N PHE A 152 -1.10 -0.73 -2.37
CA PHE A 152 -2.39 -1.04 -1.72
C PHE A 152 -2.71 -0.08 -0.57
N THR A 153 -1.69 0.32 0.19
CA THR A 153 -1.83 1.39 1.19
C THR A 153 -2.33 2.67 0.54
N ARG A 154 -1.96 2.93 -0.72
CA ARG A 154 -2.42 4.11 -1.47
C ARG A 154 -3.94 4.13 -1.64
N TYR A 155 -4.59 3.02 -1.97
CA TYR A 155 -6.06 2.98 -2.15
C TYR A 155 -6.80 3.16 -0.83
N GLN A 156 -6.29 2.55 0.25
CA GLN A 156 -6.82 2.81 1.59
C GLN A 156 -6.66 4.28 1.95
N LEU A 157 -5.45 4.85 1.78
CA LEU A 157 -5.12 6.23 2.12
C LEU A 157 -5.81 7.28 1.25
N SER A 158 -6.06 7.02 -0.02
CA SER A 158 -6.68 8.00 -0.95
C SER A 158 -8.19 7.97 -0.93
N GLU A 159 -8.80 6.81 -0.68
CA GLU A 159 -10.26 6.64 -0.78
C GLU A 159 -10.91 6.37 0.58
N LEU A 160 -10.60 5.23 1.20
CA LEU A 160 -11.30 4.76 2.40
C LEU A 160 -11.07 5.69 3.59
N ILE A 161 -9.82 6.06 3.84
CA ILE A 161 -9.41 6.89 4.98
C ILE A 161 -10.09 8.27 4.93
N PRO A 162 -10.03 9.04 3.82
CA PRO A 162 -10.77 10.30 3.72
C PRO A 162 -12.27 10.14 3.91
N LEU A 163 -12.89 9.10 3.35
CA LEU A 163 -14.33 8.85 3.50
C LEU A 163 -14.71 8.55 4.95
N CYS A 164 -13.92 7.74 5.65
CA CYS A 164 -14.09 7.50 7.08
C CYS A 164 -13.96 8.79 7.90
N ILE A 165 -12.98 9.64 7.59
CA ILE A 165 -12.79 10.93 8.27
C ILE A 165 -13.96 11.87 8.01
N VAL A 166 -14.44 11.99 6.77
CA VAL A 166 -15.61 12.81 6.41
C VAL A 166 -16.85 12.32 7.16
N PHE A 167 -17.09 11.00 7.16
CA PHE A 167 -18.23 10.40 7.85
C PHE A 167 -18.18 10.64 9.37
N ALA A 168 -17.03 10.38 10.00
CA ALA A 168 -16.83 10.60 11.42
C ALA A 168 -16.96 12.10 11.78
N SER A 169 -16.43 12.99 10.94
CA SER A 169 -16.53 14.45 11.14
C SER A 169 -17.97 14.93 11.07
N TRP A 170 -18.74 14.45 10.09
CA TRP A 170 -20.17 14.78 9.99
C TRP A 170 -20.93 14.28 11.22
N TYR A 171 -20.69 13.05 11.65
CA TYR A 171 -21.27 12.52 12.88
C TYR A 171 -20.95 13.40 14.10
N LEU A 172 -19.68 13.77 14.29
CA LEU A 172 -19.22 14.65 15.37
C LEU A 172 -19.91 16.02 15.34
N VAL A 173 -20.03 16.64 14.16
CA VAL A 173 -20.72 17.94 13.97
C VAL A 173 -22.20 17.84 14.36
N ASP A 174 -22.87 16.74 14.01
CA ASP A 174 -24.29 16.59 14.33
C ASP A 174 -24.52 16.39 15.83
N ILE A 175 -23.70 15.57 16.51
CA ILE A 175 -23.81 15.39 17.96
C ILE A 175 -23.35 16.62 18.75
N PHE A 176 -22.42 17.42 18.22
CA PHE A 176 -21.93 18.66 18.84
C PHE A 176 -23.03 19.71 19.08
N LYS A 177 -24.11 19.66 18.30
CA LYS A 177 -25.30 20.51 18.51
C LYS A 177 -25.95 20.30 19.88
N THR A 178 -25.73 19.14 20.51
CA THR A 178 -26.25 18.83 21.84
C THR A 178 -25.30 19.34 22.93
N LYS A 179 -25.77 20.20 23.84
CA LYS A 179 -24.94 20.82 24.91
C LYS A 179 -24.11 19.81 25.71
N ARG A 180 -24.67 18.64 26.04
CA ARG A 180 -23.99 17.58 26.82
C ARG A 180 -22.85 16.90 26.07
N MET A 181 -22.87 16.88 24.73
CA MET A 181 -21.90 16.16 23.91
C MET A 181 -20.68 17.01 23.54
N LYS A 182 -20.71 18.32 23.77
CA LYS A 182 -19.63 19.25 23.36
C LYS A 182 -18.27 18.87 23.96
N VAL A 183 -18.25 18.53 25.25
CA VAL A 183 -17.03 18.13 25.96
C VAL A 183 -16.47 16.83 25.39
N LEU A 184 -17.33 15.84 25.13
CA LEU A 184 -16.94 14.57 24.54
C LEU A 184 -16.35 14.75 23.13
N VAL A 185 -17.03 15.54 22.28
CA VAL A 185 -16.54 15.86 20.92
C VAL A 185 -15.20 16.56 20.99
N GLY A 186 -15.03 17.56 21.86
CA GLY A 186 -13.77 18.26 22.06
C GLY A 186 -12.64 17.32 22.48
N GLY A 187 -12.92 16.39 23.40
CA GLY A 187 -11.96 15.36 23.84
C GLY A 187 -11.56 14.41 22.72
N ILE A 188 -12.52 13.91 21.93
CA ILE A 188 -12.24 13.03 20.79
C ILE A 188 -11.37 13.75 19.75
N VAL A 189 -11.75 14.98 19.37
CA VAL A 189 -10.99 15.77 18.39
C VAL A 189 -9.57 16.03 18.88
N LEU A 190 -9.41 16.42 20.15
CA LEU A 190 -8.08 16.64 20.74
C LEU A 190 -7.23 15.37 20.71
N LEU A 191 -7.79 14.22 21.11
CA LEU A 191 -7.08 12.94 21.09
C LEU A 191 -6.70 12.50 19.67
N SER A 192 -7.60 12.68 18.70
CA SER A 192 -7.31 12.39 17.29
C SER A 192 -6.22 13.31 16.73
N VAL A 193 -6.24 14.60 17.06
CA VAL A 193 -5.20 15.55 16.64
C VAL A 193 -3.84 15.21 17.27
N LEU A 194 -3.80 14.90 18.56
CA LEU A 194 -2.56 14.49 19.23
C LEU A 194 -2.02 13.18 18.65
N TYR A 195 -2.90 12.20 18.39
CA TYR A 195 -2.54 10.94 17.77
C TYR A 195 -1.96 11.15 16.37
N SER A 196 -2.66 11.85 15.48
CA SER A 196 -2.19 12.11 14.11
C SER A 196 -0.93 12.98 14.11
N GLY A 197 -0.88 14.01 14.95
CA GLY A 197 0.28 14.89 15.08
C GLY A 197 1.54 14.15 15.51
N TYR A 198 1.43 13.21 16.46
CA TYR A 198 2.54 12.35 16.86
C TYR A 198 3.11 11.57 15.67
N PHE A 199 2.25 10.92 14.88
CA PHE A 199 2.71 10.15 13.70
C PHE A 199 3.23 11.05 12.58
N SER A 200 2.63 12.22 12.34
CA SER A 200 3.13 13.19 11.37
C SER A 200 4.52 13.70 11.73
N ILE A 201 4.80 13.95 13.01
CA ILE A 201 6.15 14.36 13.45
C ILE A 201 7.17 13.24 13.18
N LEU A 202 6.81 11.98 13.43
CA LEU A 202 7.69 10.85 13.11
C LEU A 202 7.96 10.74 11.61
N GLN A 203 6.94 10.93 10.77
CA GLN A 203 7.10 10.91 9.31
C GLN A 203 8.06 11.97 8.79
N LEU A 204 8.01 13.18 9.36
CA LEU A 204 8.82 14.31 8.91
C LEU A 204 10.31 14.21 9.33
N ARG A 205 10.66 13.31 10.25
CA ARG A 205 12.04 13.15 10.73
C ARG A 205 12.97 12.41 9.77
N SER A 206 12.41 11.67 8.82
CA SER A 206 13.16 10.81 7.91
C SER A 206 12.71 11.05 6.47
N TYR A 207 13.59 10.78 5.53
CA TYR A 207 13.34 10.93 4.10
C TYR A 207 13.23 9.56 3.43
N GLU A 208 12.32 9.47 2.45
CA GLU A 208 12.22 8.32 1.56
C GLU A 208 13.19 8.49 0.39
N GLY A 209 13.86 7.40 0.01
CA GLY A 209 14.61 7.29 -1.23
C GLY A 209 16.07 6.93 -1.06
N LEU A 210 16.63 6.57 -2.20
CA LEU A 210 18.00 6.13 -2.35
C LEU A 210 18.96 7.27 -2.02
N ASN A 211 20.03 6.97 -1.30
CA ASN A 211 21.04 7.96 -1.01
C ASN A 211 21.70 8.45 -2.32
N ARG A 212 21.87 9.77 -2.40
CA ARG A 212 22.31 10.48 -3.61
C ARG A 212 23.79 10.22 -3.88
N GLN A 213 24.58 9.94 -2.84
CA GLN A 213 26.04 9.81 -2.92
C GLN A 213 26.45 8.61 -3.77
N GLU A 214 25.75 7.49 -3.62
CA GLU A 214 25.99 6.24 -4.35
C GLU A 214 25.66 6.41 -5.84
N LEU A 215 24.57 7.11 -6.15
CA LEU A 215 24.23 7.45 -7.54
C LEU A 215 25.25 8.40 -8.18
N GLN A 216 25.72 9.39 -7.41
CA GLN A 216 26.76 10.31 -7.86
C GLN A 216 28.07 9.57 -8.09
N GLU A 217 28.40 8.58 -7.25
CA GLU A 217 29.58 7.75 -7.42
C GLU A 217 29.54 7.00 -8.76
N VAL A 218 28.43 6.34 -9.10
CA VAL A 218 28.27 5.72 -10.43
C VAL A 218 28.47 6.74 -11.55
N LYS A 219 27.82 7.91 -11.45
CA LYS A 219 27.94 8.96 -12.47
C LYS A 219 29.39 9.41 -12.68
N THR A 220 30.16 9.55 -11.59
CA THR A 220 31.57 9.96 -11.70
C THR A 220 32.44 8.93 -12.39
N GLN A 221 32.07 7.64 -12.32
CA GLN A 221 32.80 6.57 -13.00
C GLN A 221 32.39 6.44 -14.47
N VAL A 222 31.08 6.47 -14.78
CA VAL A 222 30.55 6.21 -16.14
C VAL A 222 30.79 7.40 -17.09
N GLY A 223 31.22 8.57 -16.62
CA GLY A 223 31.48 9.70 -17.52
C GLY A 223 30.24 10.12 -18.34
N LYS A 224 30.42 11.06 -19.29
CA LYS A 224 29.32 11.54 -20.15
C LYS A 224 29.23 10.82 -21.50
N ASN A 225 30.35 10.27 -21.96
CA ASN A 225 30.48 9.67 -23.29
C ASN A 225 30.59 8.14 -23.23
N ASP A 226 30.42 7.55 -22.05
CA ASP A 226 30.42 6.10 -21.87
C ASP A 226 29.00 5.60 -21.60
N ILE A 227 28.84 4.28 -21.57
CA ILE A 227 27.55 3.64 -21.39
C ILE A 227 27.57 2.69 -20.20
N LEU A 228 26.48 2.66 -19.44
CA LEU A 228 26.26 1.72 -18.35
C LEU A 228 25.29 0.62 -18.76
N ILE A 229 25.77 -0.62 -18.79
CA ILE A 229 24.93 -1.80 -18.94
C ILE A 229 24.52 -2.26 -17.54
N VAL A 230 23.22 -2.37 -17.27
CA VAL A 230 22.71 -2.88 -15.98
C VAL A 230 22.11 -4.26 -16.18
N VAL A 231 22.66 -5.25 -15.47
CA VAL A 231 22.18 -6.64 -15.48
C VAL A 231 21.16 -6.82 -14.36
N ARG A 232 19.94 -7.22 -14.73
CA ARG A 232 18.81 -7.38 -13.81
C ARG A 232 18.86 -8.69 -13.00
N GLU A 233 19.58 -9.69 -13.47
CA GLU A 233 19.72 -10.98 -12.80
C GLU A 233 20.27 -10.82 -11.38
N GLY A 234 19.54 -11.37 -10.40
CA GLY A 234 19.88 -11.22 -8.97
C GLY A 234 19.66 -9.82 -8.38
N PHE A 235 19.23 -8.84 -9.17
CA PHE A 235 19.06 -7.46 -8.75
C PHE A 235 17.58 -7.12 -8.46
N LYS A 236 17.13 -7.35 -7.22
CA LYS A 236 15.74 -7.11 -6.81
C LYS A 236 15.32 -5.63 -6.86
N ALA A 237 16.16 -4.73 -6.35
CA ALA A 237 15.95 -3.27 -6.35
C ALA A 237 16.27 -2.57 -7.68
N TYR A 238 16.23 -3.31 -8.80
CA TYR A 238 16.64 -2.82 -10.11
C TYR A 238 15.99 -1.49 -10.51
N ASN A 239 14.67 -1.38 -10.37
CA ASN A 239 13.94 -0.18 -10.79
C ASN A 239 14.26 1.03 -9.88
N GLN A 240 14.41 0.80 -8.58
CA GLN A 240 14.70 1.82 -7.57
C GLN A 240 16.07 2.48 -7.80
N VAL A 241 17.02 1.76 -8.41
CA VAL A 241 18.37 2.27 -8.68
C VAL A 241 18.50 2.77 -10.12
N VAL A 242 17.99 2.03 -11.12
CA VAL A 242 18.14 2.38 -12.55
C VAL A 242 17.35 3.62 -12.94
N PHE A 243 16.13 3.76 -12.42
CA PHE A 243 15.28 4.91 -12.72
C PHE A 243 15.96 6.24 -12.36
N PRO A 244 16.43 6.47 -11.12
CA PRO A 244 17.08 7.74 -10.79
C PRO A 244 18.38 7.95 -11.54
N MET A 245 19.19 6.90 -11.78
CA MET A 245 20.42 7.02 -12.58
C MET A 245 20.14 7.54 -14.00
N LYS A 246 19.09 7.00 -14.65
CA LYS A 246 18.72 7.41 -16.01
C LYS A 246 18.15 8.83 -16.03
N TYR A 247 17.17 9.13 -15.19
CA TYR A 247 16.37 10.35 -15.33
C TYR A 247 16.88 11.55 -14.54
N TYR A 248 17.55 11.34 -13.40
CA TYR A 248 18.08 12.44 -12.57
C TYR A 248 19.57 12.64 -12.73
N PHE A 249 20.31 11.59 -13.08
CA PHE A 249 21.77 11.64 -13.24
C PHE A 249 22.22 11.66 -14.71
N ASP A 250 21.29 11.45 -15.66
CA ASP A 250 21.54 11.47 -17.10
C ASP A 250 22.64 10.49 -17.51
N ILE A 251 22.63 9.30 -16.90
CA ILE A 251 23.56 8.21 -17.25
C ILE A 251 22.98 7.43 -18.43
N PRO A 252 23.70 7.28 -19.56
CA PRO A 252 23.27 6.43 -20.66
C PRO A 252 23.21 4.97 -20.21
N ILE A 253 22.00 4.41 -20.10
CA ILE A 253 21.79 3.05 -19.57
C ILE A 253 21.19 2.11 -20.62
N VAL A 254 21.83 0.95 -20.78
CA VAL A 254 21.27 -0.22 -21.47
C VAL A 254 20.89 -1.28 -20.44
N GLN A 255 19.68 -1.79 -20.57
CA GLN A 255 19.08 -2.70 -19.62
C GLN A 255 19.15 -4.14 -20.14
N MET A 256 19.68 -5.06 -19.35
CA MET A 256 19.82 -6.46 -19.75
C MET A 256 19.22 -7.41 -18.71
N LYS A 257 18.52 -8.44 -19.18
CA LYS A 257 17.87 -9.41 -18.28
C LYS A 257 18.87 -10.37 -17.63
N TYR A 258 19.83 -10.87 -18.40
CA TYR A 258 20.78 -11.88 -17.97
C TYR A 258 22.20 -11.44 -18.27
N GLY A 259 23.14 -11.79 -17.39
CA GLY A 259 24.55 -11.51 -17.63
C GLY A 259 24.99 -12.09 -18.97
N ARG A 260 24.63 -13.36 -19.24
CA ARG A 260 25.10 -14.14 -20.41
C ARG A 260 24.93 -13.43 -21.76
N ASN A 261 23.96 -12.52 -21.85
CA ASN A 261 23.69 -11.75 -23.06
C ASN A 261 24.78 -10.69 -23.34
N LEU A 262 25.68 -10.41 -22.40
CA LEU A 262 26.82 -9.52 -22.60
C LEU A 262 27.72 -10.01 -23.75
N LYS A 263 27.73 -11.31 -24.07
CA LYS A 263 28.49 -11.87 -25.20
C LYS A 263 27.80 -11.70 -26.56
N ASN A 264 26.58 -11.15 -26.61
CA ASN A 264 25.85 -10.97 -27.86
C ASN A 264 26.53 -9.91 -28.74
N VAL A 265 26.49 -10.13 -30.05
CA VAL A 265 27.11 -9.25 -31.06
C VAL A 265 26.65 -7.80 -30.91
N GLU A 266 25.37 -7.56 -30.65
CA GLU A 266 24.79 -6.23 -30.44
C GLU A 266 25.42 -5.47 -29.26
N VAL A 267 25.87 -6.18 -28.22
CA VAL A 267 26.53 -5.56 -27.06
C VAL A 267 27.99 -5.26 -27.40
N SER A 268 28.64 -6.11 -28.18
CA SER A 268 29.98 -5.86 -28.70
C SER A 268 30.01 -4.63 -29.61
N GLU A 269 28.95 -4.35 -30.37
CA GLU A 269 28.84 -3.12 -31.17
C GLU A 269 28.79 -1.84 -30.32
N LEU A 270 28.26 -1.91 -29.08
CA LEU A 270 28.28 -0.77 -28.16
C LEU A 270 29.72 -0.38 -27.79
N LYS A 271 30.65 -1.34 -27.72
CA LYS A 271 32.09 -1.06 -27.47
C LYS A 271 32.71 -0.23 -28.60
N ASN A 272 32.23 -0.39 -29.82
CA ASN A 272 32.72 0.39 -30.97
C ASN A 272 32.16 1.82 -30.98
N LYS A 273 30.99 2.02 -30.38
CA LYS A 273 30.28 3.30 -30.36
C LYS A 273 30.65 4.19 -29.17
N TYR A 274 30.97 3.60 -28.02
CA TYR A 274 31.24 4.32 -26.77
C TYR A 274 32.71 4.12 -26.36
N GLY A 275 33.30 5.14 -25.72
CA GLY A 275 34.71 5.11 -25.33
C GLY A 275 35.01 4.01 -24.31
N ASN A 276 34.18 3.91 -23.28
CA ASN A 276 34.19 2.80 -22.33
C ASN A 276 32.79 2.18 -22.21
N VAL A 277 32.74 0.91 -21.80
CA VAL A 277 31.49 0.22 -21.46
C VAL A 277 31.58 -0.22 -20.01
N TYR A 278 30.68 0.28 -19.17
CA TYR A 278 30.58 -0.12 -17.78
C TYR A 278 29.46 -1.13 -17.60
N VAL A 279 29.63 -2.05 -16.65
CA VAL A 279 28.61 -3.04 -16.31
C VAL A 279 28.31 -2.98 -14.82
N LEU A 280 27.04 -2.87 -14.46
CA LEU A 280 26.55 -2.92 -13.08
C LEU A 280 25.73 -4.20 -12.89
N ALA A 281 26.15 -5.08 -11.99
CA ALA A 281 25.49 -6.36 -11.75
C ALA A 281 25.56 -6.76 -10.27
N ALA A 282 24.53 -7.46 -9.77
CA ALA A 282 24.58 -8.06 -8.43
C ALA A 282 25.56 -9.24 -8.39
N ASN A 283 25.54 -10.07 -9.43
CA ASN A 283 26.50 -11.14 -9.66
C ASN A 283 26.50 -11.49 -11.15
N LEU A 284 27.67 -11.48 -11.80
CA LEU A 284 27.79 -11.93 -13.20
C LEU A 284 27.81 -13.46 -13.30
N GLY A 285 28.24 -14.18 -12.26
CA GLY A 285 28.28 -15.63 -12.20
C GLY A 285 29.35 -16.31 -13.07
N TYR A 286 30.11 -15.53 -13.85
CA TYR A 286 31.21 -16.02 -14.69
C TYR A 286 32.14 -14.86 -15.08
N GLU A 287 33.36 -15.18 -15.49
CA GLU A 287 34.33 -14.20 -15.97
C GLU A 287 34.09 -13.86 -17.44
N ILE A 288 34.19 -12.57 -17.77
CA ILE A 288 34.15 -12.06 -19.14
C ILE A 288 35.52 -11.49 -19.47
N GLU A 289 36.08 -11.93 -20.58
CA GLU A 289 37.36 -11.43 -21.07
C GLU A 289 37.32 -9.91 -21.29
N GLY A 290 38.35 -9.21 -20.79
CA GLY A 290 38.43 -7.76 -20.85
C GLY A 290 37.60 -7.01 -19.80
N MET A 291 36.80 -7.70 -18.97
CA MET A 291 36.14 -7.05 -17.82
C MET A 291 37.05 -7.01 -16.60
N LYS A 292 37.15 -5.83 -16.00
CA LYS A 292 37.82 -5.61 -14.72
C LYS A 292 36.83 -5.02 -13.74
N LYS A 293 36.67 -5.66 -12.57
CA LYS A 293 35.91 -5.10 -11.45
C LYS A 293 36.60 -3.82 -10.97
N LEU A 294 35.87 -2.72 -10.95
CA LEU A 294 36.34 -1.45 -10.41
C LEU A 294 36.07 -1.35 -8.92
N LYS A 295 34.81 -1.57 -8.52
CA LYS A 295 34.38 -1.45 -7.13
C LYS A 295 33.04 -2.15 -6.89
N THR A 296 32.76 -2.47 -5.64
CA THR A 296 31.40 -2.78 -5.16
C THR A 296 30.76 -1.50 -4.61
N ILE A 297 29.59 -1.15 -5.12
CA ILE A 297 28.78 -0.01 -4.65
C ILE A 297 27.65 -0.57 -3.79
N GLU A 298 27.57 -0.08 -2.56
CA GLU A 298 26.50 -0.42 -1.63
C GLU A 298 25.41 0.65 -1.71
N PHE A 299 24.36 0.37 -2.46
CA PHE A 299 23.20 1.24 -2.61
C PHE A 299 22.34 1.15 -1.36
N ARG A 300 22.26 2.26 -0.63
CA ARG A 300 21.44 2.38 0.58
C ARG A 300 20.16 3.11 0.28
N ASP A 301 19.03 2.49 0.64
CA ASP A 301 17.71 3.05 0.42
C ASP A 301 16.93 3.10 1.74
N ASN A 302 16.23 4.21 1.90
CA ASN A 302 15.25 4.39 2.95
C ASN A 302 13.89 4.30 2.30
N TYR A 303 13.21 3.16 2.42
CA TYR A 303 11.88 3.02 1.83
C TYR A 303 10.84 2.77 2.88
N PHE A 304 9.66 3.29 2.60
CA PHE A 304 8.53 3.27 3.49
C PHE A 304 7.86 1.91 3.40
N VAL A 305 7.82 1.17 4.52
CA VAL A 305 7.17 -0.14 4.56
C VAL A 305 6.30 -0.25 5.81
N HIS A 306 5.11 -0.83 5.65
CA HIS A 306 4.19 -1.04 6.75
C HIS A 306 4.56 -2.26 7.60
N CYS A 307 5.11 -3.31 6.98
CA CYS A 307 5.57 -4.54 7.63
C CYS A 307 6.81 -5.08 6.90
N ASN A 308 7.79 -5.59 7.65
CA ASN A 308 8.96 -6.23 7.05
C ASN A 308 8.60 -7.64 6.56
N ARG A 309 8.20 -7.78 5.29
CA ARG A 309 8.04 -9.07 4.63
C ARG A 309 9.20 -9.30 3.67
N ASP A 310 9.72 -10.52 3.65
CA ASP A 310 10.79 -10.90 2.70
C ASP A 310 10.36 -10.75 1.23
N GLU A 311 9.06 -10.88 0.99
CA GLU A 311 8.40 -10.73 -0.32
C GLU A 311 8.39 -9.27 -0.80
N ASP A 312 8.36 -8.33 0.14
CA ASP A 312 8.29 -6.88 -0.11
C ASP A 312 9.68 -6.21 -0.03
N ALA A 313 10.71 -6.99 0.32
CA ALA A 313 12.09 -6.52 0.47
C ALA A 313 12.77 -6.39 -0.91
N PHE A 314 12.78 -5.17 -1.46
CA PHE A 314 13.59 -4.82 -2.64
C PHE A 314 15.09 -4.82 -2.32
N PHE A 315 15.44 -4.39 -1.10
CA PHE A 315 16.79 -4.36 -0.57
C PHE A 315 16.93 -5.36 0.57
N THR A 316 18.18 -5.72 0.91
CA THR A 316 18.47 -6.48 2.12
C THR A 316 18.30 -5.55 3.32
N MET A 317 17.31 -5.86 4.16
CA MET A 317 16.98 -5.03 5.33
C MET A 317 18.07 -5.14 6.39
N GLU A 318 18.75 -4.02 6.67
CA GLU A 318 19.76 -3.95 7.73
C GLU A 318 19.14 -3.55 9.07
N GLY A 319 18.03 -2.82 9.02
CA GLY A 319 17.36 -2.38 10.21
C GLY A 319 16.26 -1.38 9.92
N HIS A 320 15.97 -0.58 10.93
CA HIS A 320 14.78 0.24 10.96
C HIS A 320 14.97 1.44 11.90
N SER A 321 14.17 2.49 11.76
CA SER A 321 14.31 3.68 12.62
C SER A 321 14.19 3.33 14.12
N LYS A 322 15.09 3.92 14.93
CA LYS A 322 15.27 3.68 16.38
C LYS A 322 14.30 4.49 17.26
N ASP A 323 13.58 5.41 16.64
CA ASP A 323 12.69 6.40 17.25
C ASP A 323 11.43 5.82 17.92
N VAL A 324 11.04 4.59 17.62
CA VAL A 324 9.90 3.95 18.30
C VAL A 324 10.31 2.61 18.95
N PRO A 325 10.57 2.57 20.28
CA PRO A 325 11.14 1.40 20.96
C PRO A 325 10.23 0.16 20.96
N LEU A 326 8.94 0.31 20.62
CA LEU A 326 7.96 -0.78 20.56
C LEU A 326 7.46 -1.08 19.15
N CYS A 327 8.08 -0.57 18.07
CA CYS A 327 7.49 -0.75 16.73
C CYS A 327 7.74 -2.12 16.06
N ARG A 328 8.48 -3.03 16.71
CA ARG A 328 8.32 -4.47 16.44
C ARG A 328 6.93 -4.97 16.86
N TYR A 329 6.26 -4.28 17.80
CA TYR A 329 5.01 -4.71 18.46
C TYR A 329 3.77 -3.85 18.13
N ILE A 330 3.93 -2.55 17.87
CA ILE A 330 2.82 -1.63 17.53
C ILE A 330 2.87 -1.34 16.03
N ILE A 331 1.71 -1.31 15.35
CA ILE A 331 1.64 -0.71 14.00
C ILE A 331 1.83 0.79 14.19
N VAL A 332 2.96 1.27 13.69
CA VAL A 332 3.12 2.69 13.42
C VAL A 332 2.79 2.81 11.94
N PRO A 333 1.69 3.48 11.55
CA PRO A 333 1.60 3.90 10.16
C PRO A 333 2.87 4.68 9.87
N ASN A 334 3.51 4.39 8.73
CA ASN A 334 4.60 5.19 8.17
C ASN A 334 5.99 4.99 8.79
N ARG A 335 6.61 3.81 8.58
CA ARG A 335 7.97 3.53 9.03
C ARG A 335 8.98 3.52 7.89
N TYR A 336 10.13 4.14 8.12
CA TYR A 336 11.31 3.98 7.29
C TYR A 336 12.12 2.76 7.70
N TYR A 337 12.39 1.90 6.73
CA TYR A 337 13.35 0.82 6.83
C TYR A 337 14.62 1.20 6.08
N TYR A 338 15.75 0.74 6.60
CA TYR A 338 17.06 0.92 5.99
C TYR A 338 17.42 -0.39 5.30
N GLY A 339 17.46 -0.36 3.98
CA GLY A 339 17.87 -1.50 3.17
C GLY A 339 19.12 -1.20 2.36
N THR A 340 19.92 -2.22 2.11
CA THR A 340 21.09 -2.11 1.24
C THR A 340 21.08 -3.16 0.15
N THR A 341 21.66 -2.82 -1.01
CA THR A 341 21.93 -3.77 -2.08
C THR A 341 23.31 -3.49 -2.63
N LYS A 342 24.12 -4.54 -2.73
CA LYS A 342 25.51 -4.45 -3.18
C LYS A 342 25.56 -4.84 -4.65
N LEU A 343 26.11 -3.97 -5.47
CA LEU A 343 26.30 -4.21 -6.89
C LEU A 343 27.75 -3.99 -7.24
N ASP A 344 28.27 -4.84 -8.10
CA ASP A 344 29.61 -4.72 -8.63
C ASP A 344 29.59 -3.90 -9.91
N LEU A 345 30.43 -2.86 -9.94
CA LEU A 345 30.71 -2.06 -11.11
C LEU A 345 31.98 -2.56 -11.78
N TYR A 346 31.86 -2.91 -13.05
CA TYR A 346 32.94 -3.38 -13.91
C TYR A 346 33.19 -2.36 -15.03
N ILE A 347 34.43 -2.26 -15.46
CA ILE A 347 34.79 -1.67 -16.75
C ILE A 347 35.09 -2.80 -17.72
N TRP A 348 34.50 -2.71 -18.91
CA TRP A 348 34.78 -3.63 -20.01
C TRP A 348 35.62 -2.89 -21.05
N LYS A 349 36.93 -3.13 -21.01
CA LYS A 349 37.86 -2.61 -22.01
C LYS A 349 37.80 -3.43 -23.28
#